data_AF-A0A524ATK4-F1
#
_entry.id   AF-A0A524ATK4-F1
#
_cell.length_a   1.000
_cell.length_b   1.000
_cell.length_c   1.000
_cell.angle_alpha   90.00
_cell.angle_beta   90.00
_cell.angle_gamma   90.00
#
_symmetry.space_group_name_H-M   'P 1'
#
loop_
_entity.id
_entity.type
_entity.pdbx_description
1 polymer ?
#
loop_
_entity_poly.entity_id
_entity_poly.type
_entity_poly.pdbx_seq_one_letter_code
_entity_poly.pdbx_strand_id
1 'polypeptide(L)'
;MYTKEAMAIRSKIVGVLLRNARIKAGKSRKDCAAVLGCSPDTISQFEYGRKDITLPQLEVLAYFLGLPITYFWDKDAIPEEEEMDRSVNEIMTVRRKIIGVLLRQARLDASKSQKKCAEALSCSAERISKYERGQRDIPLPELEALADFLDVPITHFLDEQTTPLSREAPKGRSVETFAELPPDVRDFVSNPTNALYIQIAMKLSTLSVDV
;
A
#
# COMPACT_ATOMS: atom_id res chain seq x y z
N MET A 1 -25.18 16.01 -24.71
CA MET A 1 -24.23 17.09 -25.05
C MET A 1 -23.34 17.30 -23.84
N TYR A 2 -22.02 17.22 -23.95
CA TYR A 2 -21.13 17.47 -22.80
C TYR A 2 -21.21 18.94 -22.40
N THR A 3 -21.58 19.23 -21.15
CA THR A 3 -21.66 20.60 -20.64
C THR A 3 -20.27 21.17 -20.35
N LYS A 4 -20.12 22.50 -20.36
CA LYS A 4 -18.87 23.16 -19.93
C LYS A 4 -18.46 22.74 -18.51
N GLU A 5 -19.45 22.52 -17.65
CA GLU A 5 -19.26 22.00 -16.30
C GLU A 5 -18.71 20.57 -16.31
N ALA A 6 -19.25 19.68 -17.16
CA ALA A 6 -18.76 18.32 -17.31
C ALA A 6 -17.31 18.28 -17.84
N MET A 7 -16.94 19.20 -18.75
CA MET A 7 -15.56 19.34 -19.22
C MET A 7 -14.62 19.83 -18.11
N ALA A 8 -15.03 20.82 -17.32
CA ALA A 8 -14.25 21.32 -16.20
C ALA A 8 -14.05 20.26 -15.09
N ILE A 9 -15.11 19.49 -14.78
CA ILE A 9 -15.03 18.35 -13.84
C ILE A 9 -14.04 17.32 -14.38
N ARG A 10 -14.10 17.02 -15.68
CA ARG A 10 -13.20 16.07 -16.31
C ARG A 10 -11.73 16.52 -16.23
N SER A 11 -11.42 17.78 -16.49
CA SER A 11 -10.06 18.32 -16.38
C SER A 11 -9.52 18.22 -14.95
N LYS A 12 -10.36 18.42 -13.93
CA LYS A 12 -9.99 18.20 -12.53
C LYS A 12 -9.69 16.73 -12.23
N ILE A 13 -10.52 15.80 -12.71
CA ILE A 13 -10.30 14.35 -12.52
C ILE A 13 -8.96 13.94 -13.15
N VAL A 14 -8.70 14.35 -14.40
CA VAL A 14 -7.42 14.06 -15.08
C VAL A 14 -6.24 14.65 -14.32
N GLY A 15 -6.38 15.88 -13.81
CA GLY A 15 -5.35 16.53 -13.00
C GLY A 15 -5.00 15.75 -11.72
N VAL A 16 -6.02 15.27 -11.00
CA VAL A 16 -5.83 14.44 -9.79
C VAL A 16 -5.14 13.12 -10.15
N LEU A 17 -5.64 12.41 -11.18
CA LEU A 17 -5.02 11.17 -11.65
C LEU A 17 -3.55 11.37 -12.03
N LEU A 18 -3.23 12.48 -12.71
CA LEU A 18 -1.87 12.81 -13.11
C LEU A 18 -0.95 13.08 -11.91
N ARG A 19 -1.43 13.83 -10.92
CA ARG A 19 -0.70 14.06 -9.67
C ARG A 19 -0.37 12.73 -8.98
N ASN A 20 -1.33 11.82 -8.94
CA ASN A 20 -1.23 10.57 -8.20
C ASN A 20 -0.28 9.61 -8.89
N ALA A 21 -0.41 9.50 -10.22
CA ALA A 21 0.55 8.82 -11.08
C ALA A 21 1.99 9.32 -10.84
N ARG A 22 2.17 10.64 -10.82
CA ARG A 22 3.49 11.26 -10.61
C ARG A 22 4.08 10.91 -9.23
N ILE A 23 3.28 11.02 -8.17
CA ILE A 23 3.71 10.71 -6.80
C ILE A 23 4.06 9.22 -6.66
N LYS A 24 3.21 8.32 -7.18
CA LYS A 24 3.45 6.87 -7.17
C LYS A 24 4.73 6.48 -7.91
N ALA A 25 5.04 7.16 -9.02
CA ALA A 25 6.29 6.97 -9.76
C ALA A 25 7.51 7.66 -9.12
N GLY A 26 7.35 8.32 -7.97
CA GLY A 26 8.43 9.03 -7.26
C GLY A 26 8.99 10.23 -8.03
N LYS A 27 8.23 10.80 -8.98
CA LYS A 27 8.70 11.90 -9.83
C LYS A 27 8.34 13.26 -9.27
N SER A 28 9.23 14.22 -9.45
CA SER A 28 8.96 15.63 -9.15
C SER A 28 8.22 16.30 -10.32
N ARG A 29 7.58 17.45 -10.07
CA ARG A 29 7.00 18.26 -11.15
C ARG A 29 8.05 18.75 -12.14
N LYS A 30 9.31 18.91 -11.69
CA LYS A 30 10.43 19.29 -12.55
C LYS A 30 10.76 18.19 -13.56
N ASP A 31 10.67 16.93 -13.14
CA ASP A 31 10.93 15.78 -14.02
C ASP A 31 9.87 15.71 -15.13
N CYS A 32 8.59 15.81 -14.78
CA CYS A 32 7.51 15.83 -15.78
C CYS A 32 7.59 17.04 -16.72
N ALA A 33 7.98 18.20 -16.19
CA ALA A 33 8.17 19.42 -16.97
C ALA A 33 9.32 19.30 -17.97
N ALA A 34 10.43 18.67 -17.58
CA ALA A 34 11.57 18.42 -18.45
C ALA A 34 11.20 17.53 -19.64
N VAL A 35 10.42 16.47 -19.40
CA VAL A 35 9.97 15.55 -20.46
C VAL A 35 9.00 16.22 -21.43
N LEU A 36 8.14 17.12 -20.94
CA LEU A 36 7.22 17.88 -21.78
C LEU A 36 7.79 19.17 -22.39
N GLY A 37 9.03 19.55 -22.05
CA GLY A 37 9.63 20.80 -22.48
C GLY A 37 8.86 22.05 -22.00
N CYS A 38 8.28 21.99 -20.79
CA CYS A 38 7.47 23.07 -20.23
C CYS A 38 7.96 23.49 -18.83
N SER A 39 7.26 24.42 -18.17
CA SER A 39 7.59 24.85 -16.81
C SER A 39 6.97 23.92 -15.75
N PRO A 40 7.59 23.76 -14.56
CA PRO A 40 6.98 23.03 -13.44
C PRO A 40 5.62 23.61 -13.00
N ASP A 41 5.41 24.90 -13.19
CA ASP A 41 4.12 25.56 -12.96
C ASP A 41 3.05 25.05 -13.93
N THR A 42 3.39 24.80 -15.20
CA THR A 42 2.46 24.22 -16.17
C THR A 42 1.99 22.83 -15.72
N ILE A 43 2.89 22.00 -15.19
CA ILE A 43 2.52 20.70 -14.60
C ILE A 43 1.57 20.90 -13.41
N SER A 44 1.85 21.88 -12.54
CA SER A 44 0.97 22.20 -11.43
C SER A 44 -0.43 22.63 -11.91
N GLN A 45 -0.52 23.44 -12.96
CA GLN A 45 -1.81 23.87 -13.53
C GLN A 45 -2.60 22.69 -14.11
N PHE A 46 -1.93 21.72 -14.74
CA PHE A 46 -2.56 20.47 -15.18
C PHE A 46 -3.09 19.66 -13.98
N GLU A 47 -2.27 19.47 -12.94
CA GLU A 47 -2.66 18.71 -11.73
C GLU A 47 -3.86 19.33 -11.00
N TYR A 48 -3.98 20.66 -10.99
CA TYR A 48 -5.11 21.35 -10.38
C TYR A 48 -6.33 21.48 -11.31
N GLY A 49 -6.25 20.99 -12.55
CA GLY A 49 -7.30 21.14 -13.55
C GLY A 49 -7.59 22.61 -13.93
N ARG A 50 -6.60 23.49 -13.74
CA ARG A 50 -6.68 24.92 -14.11
C ARG A 50 -6.33 25.16 -15.57
N LYS A 51 -5.55 24.25 -16.15
CA LYS A 51 -5.18 24.23 -17.56
C LYS A 51 -5.44 22.83 -18.09
N ASP A 52 -6.01 22.75 -19.29
CA ASP A 52 -6.27 21.47 -19.94
C ASP A 52 -4.97 20.86 -20.45
N ILE A 53 -4.76 19.59 -20.12
CA ILE A 53 -3.71 18.77 -20.71
C ILE A 53 -4.21 18.16 -22.02
N THR A 54 -3.36 18.17 -23.04
CA THR A 54 -3.68 17.56 -24.34
C THR A 54 -3.37 16.07 -24.34
N LEU A 55 -3.99 15.31 -25.25
CA LEU A 55 -3.72 13.88 -25.39
C LEU A 55 -2.22 13.57 -25.61
N PRO A 56 -1.48 14.23 -26.54
CA PRO A 56 -0.05 13.95 -26.72
C PRO A 56 0.79 14.20 -25.46
N GLN A 57 0.48 15.27 -24.71
CA GLN A 57 1.16 15.54 -23.44
C GLN A 57 0.88 14.45 -22.41
N LEU A 58 -0.37 13.97 -22.38
CA LEU A 58 -0.78 12.90 -21.47
C LEU A 58 -0.14 11.56 -21.84
N GLU A 59 0.01 11.25 -23.14
CA GLU A 59 0.70 10.05 -23.64
C GLU A 59 2.17 10.04 -23.24
N VAL A 60 2.86 11.16 -23.43
CA VAL A 60 4.26 11.30 -23.05
C VAL A 60 4.44 11.13 -21.54
N LEU A 61 3.56 11.74 -20.74
CA LEU A 61 3.61 11.56 -19.28
C LEU A 61 3.24 10.13 -18.87
N ALA A 62 2.26 9.49 -19.50
CA ALA A 62 1.89 8.10 -19.22
C ALA A 62 3.09 7.16 -19.45
N TYR A 63 3.77 7.30 -20.60
CA TYR A 63 4.98 6.55 -20.91
C TYR A 63 6.08 6.81 -19.88
N PHE A 64 6.37 8.08 -19.58
CA PHE A 64 7.41 8.45 -18.62
C PHE A 64 7.14 7.96 -17.19
N LEU A 65 5.86 7.90 -16.79
CA LEU A 65 5.41 7.44 -15.49
C LEU A 65 5.19 5.92 -15.42
N GLY A 66 5.38 5.20 -16.53
CA GLY A 66 5.24 3.74 -16.59
C GLY A 66 3.78 3.26 -16.51
N LEU A 67 2.84 4.04 -17.05
CA LEU A 67 1.40 3.75 -16.99
C LEU A 67 0.79 3.55 -18.38
N PRO A 68 -0.19 2.64 -18.53
CA PRO A 68 -1.00 2.60 -19.74
C PRO A 68 -1.87 3.85 -19.83
N ILE A 69 -2.05 4.39 -21.05
CA ILE A 69 -2.85 5.61 -21.27
C ILE A 69 -4.29 5.48 -20.78
N THR A 70 -4.83 4.25 -20.78
CA THR A 70 -6.17 3.91 -20.27
C THR A 70 -6.38 4.25 -18.79
N TYR A 71 -5.30 4.38 -18.01
CA TYR A 71 -5.35 4.83 -16.60
C TYR A 71 -6.14 6.13 -16.44
N PHE A 72 -6.06 7.05 -17.39
CA PHE A 72 -6.73 8.34 -17.29
C PHE A 72 -8.20 8.31 -17.72
N TRP A 73 -8.69 7.22 -18.32
CA TRP A 73 -10.05 7.10 -18.86
C TRP A 73 -11.05 6.51 -17.86
N ASP A 74 -10.54 5.88 -16.80
CA ASP A 74 -11.39 5.22 -15.84
C ASP A 74 -12.16 6.26 -15.01
N LYS A 75 -13.49 6.28 -15.20
CA LYS A 75 -14.39 7.26 -14.57
C LYS A 75 -14.68 6.91 -13.11
N ASP A 76 -14.37 5.67 -12.71
CA ASP A 76 -14.49 5.17 -11.34
C ASP A 76 -13.16 5.26 -10.58
N ALA A 77 -12.08 5.71 -11.22
CA ALA A 77 -10.84 6.09 -10.55
C ALA A 77 -11.03 7.45 -9.85
N ILE A 78 -11.91 7.48 -8.86
CA ILE A 78 -11.72 8.34 -7.68
C ILE A 78 -10.51 7.72 -6.97
N PRO A 79 -9.32 8.35 -6.98
CA PRO A 79 -8.20 7.75 -6.30
C PRO A 79 -8.47 7.82 -4.80
N GLU A 80 -8.33 6.65 -4.18
CA GLU A 80 -8.32 6.30 -2.76
C GLU A 80 -7.30 7.12 -1.92
N GLU A 81 -7.02 8.39 -2.24
CA GLU A 81 -6.06 9.20 -1.49
C GLU A 81 -6.54 9.50 -0.07
N GLU A 82 -7.85 9.50 0.17
CA GLU A 82 -8.38 9.58 1.54
C GLU A 82 -8.53 8.21 2.22
N GLU A 83 -8.62 7.11 1.49
CA GLU A 83 -8.77 5.77 2.07
C GLU A 83 -7.41 5.15 2.41
N MET A 84 -6.37 5.37 1.60
CA MET A 84 -5.08 4.72 1.82
C MET A 84 -4.29 5.35 2.99
N ASP A 85 -4.33 6.68 3.15
CA ASP A 85 -3.68 7.36 4.29
C ASP A 85 -4.46 7.17 5.61
N ARG A 86 -5.80 7.12 5.55
CA ARG A 86 -6.62 6.67 6.69
C ARG A 86 -6.35 5.22 7.04
N SER A 87 -6.33 4.33 6.04
CA SER A 87 -6.05 2.90 6.21
C SER A 87 -4.67 2.67 6.81
N VAL A 88 -3.60 3.33 6.33
CA VAL A 88 -2.26 3.17 6.91
C VAL A 88 -2.20 3.66 8.36
N ASN A 89 -2.78 4.82 8.67
CA ASN A 89 -2.81 5.32 10.06
C ASN A 89 -3.67 4.43 10.98
N GLU A 90 -4.77 3.88 10.48
CA GLU A 90 -5.61 2.90 11.18
C GLU A 90 -4.86 1.59 11.39
N ILE A 91 -4.18 1.07 10.37
CA ILE A 91 -3.31 -0.12 10.42
C ILE A 91 -2.21 0.08 11.47
N MET A 92 -1.53 1.23 11.45
CA MET A 92 -0.48 1.57 12.43
C MET A 92 -1.06 1.63 13.85
N THR A 93 -2.25 2.23 14.02
CA THR A 93 -2.93 2.33 15.32
C THR A 93 -3.35 0.95 15.84
N VAL A 94 -3.94 0.13 14.99
CA VAL A 94 -4.35 -1.24 15.30
C VAL A 94 -3.12 -2.07 15.66
N ARG A 95 -2.05 -2.01 14.85
CA ARG A 95 -0.82 -2.77 15.10
C ARG A 95 -0.14 -2.35 16.40
N ARG A 96 -0.07 -1.05 16.69
CA ARG A 96 0.45 -0.53 17.97
C ARG A 96 -0.30 -1.11 19.17
N LYS A 97 -1.63 -1.18 19.11
CA LYS A 97 -2.46 -1.78 20.17
C LYS A 97 -2.21 -3.27 20.31
N ILE A 98 -2.11 -4.01 19.20
CA ILE A 98 -1.80 -5.45 19.20
C ILE A 98 -0.45 -5.70 19.90
N ILE A 99 0.60 -4.99 19.50
CA ILE A 99 1.93 -5.11 20.09
C ILE A 99 1.89 -4.77 21.59
N GLY A 100 1.16 -3.72 21.99
CA GLY A 100 0.97 -3.37 23.39
C GLY A 100 0.29 -4.47 24.22
N VAL A 101 -0.74 -5.13 23.66
CA VAL A 101 -1.43 -6.25 24.30
C VAL A 101 -0.51 -7.46 24.42
N LEU A 102 0.22 -7.82 23.36
CA LEU A 102 1.20 -8.90 23.38
C LEU A 102 2.28 -8.65 24.43
N LEU A 103 2.78 -7.42 24.52
CA LEU A 103 3.78 -7.05 25.54
C LEU A 103 3.21 -7.21 26.95
N ARG A 104 1.96 -6.78 27.17
CA ARG A 104 1.29 -6.96 28.45
C ARG A 104 1.13 -8.44 28.79
N GLN A 105 0.75 -9.26 27.82
CA GLN A 105 0.60 -10.70 28.00
C GLN A 105 1.94 -11.34 28.37
N ALA A 106 2.99 -11.15 27.55
CA ALA A 106 4.34 -11.66 27.84
C ALA A 106 4.84 -11.22 29.22
N ARG A 107 4.56 -9.97 29.63
CA ARG A 107 4.91 -9.49 30.97
C ARG A 107 4.17 -10.22 32.09
N LEU A 108 2.87 -10.46 31.92
CA LEU A 108 2.06 -11.16 32.91
C LEU A 108 2.45 -12.64 33.00
N ASP A 109 2.72 -13.29 31.86
CA ASP A 109 3.18 -14.68 31.79
C ASP A 109 4.54 -14.84 32.49
N ALA A 110 5.45 -13.87 32.31
CA ALA A 110 6.72 -13.79 33.05
C ALA A 110 6.56 -13.33 34.52
N SER A 111 5.32 -13.10 35.01
CA SER A 111 5.01 -12.63 36.36
C SER A 111 5.74 -11.33 36.76
N LYS A 112 5.97 -10.42 35.80
CA LYS A 112 6.68 -9.15 36.03
C LYS A 112 5.73 -7.97 36.16
N SER A 113 6.12 -6.99 36.98
CA SER A 113 5.41 -5.73 37.09
C SER A 113 5.88 -4.73 36.03
N GLN A 114 5.04 -3.74 35.69
CA GLN A 114 5.45 -2.64 34.80
C GLN A 114 6.69 -1.90 35.32
N LYS A 115 6.87 -1.84 36.64
CA LYS A 115 8.06 -1.25 37.28
C LYS A 115 9.34 -2.01 36.94
N LYS A 116 9.32 -3.35 36.97
CA LYS A 116 10.49 -4.17 36.61
C LYS A 116 10.88 -4.01 35.14
N CYS A 117 9.90 -3.91 34.24
CA CYS A 117 10.18 -3.63 32.82
C CYS A 117 10.75 -2.22 32.62
N ALA A 118 10.27 -1.25 33.40
CA ALA A 118 10.78 0.11 33.35
C ALA A 118 12.22 0.22 33.87
N GLU A 119 12.56 -0.53 34.92
CA GLU A 119 13.93 -0.66 35.44
C GLU A 119 14.86 -1.26 34.37
N ALA A 120 14.43 -2.31 33.66
CA ALA A 120 15.21 -2.93 32.58
C ALA A 120 15.52 -1.94 31.43
N LEU A 121 14.61 -1.01 31.14
CA LEU A 121 14.77 0.02 30.10
C LEU A 121 15.29 1.36 30.62
N SER A 122 15.57 1.50 31.93
CA SER A 122 15.89 2.78 32.56
C SER A 122 14.87 3.90 32.23
N CYS A 123 13.58 3.57 32.25
CA CYS A 123 12.49 4.50 31.98
C CYS A 123 11.43 4.53 33.11
N SER A 124 10.35 5.30 32.94
CA SER A 124 9.26 5.32 33.91
C SER A 124 8.27 4.16 33.70
N ALA A 125 7.66 3.67 34.78
CA ALA A 125 6.58 2.67 34.71
C ALA A 125 5.37 3.17 33.92
N GLU A 126 5.12 4.49 33.94
CA GLU A 126 4.08 5.12 33.12
C GLU A 126 4.35 4.92 31.61
N ARG A 127 5.62 4.93 31.17
CA ARG A 127 6.00 4.71 29.78
C ARG A 127 5.67 3.29 29.33
N ILE A 128 5.98 2.29 30.15
CA ILE A 128 5.56 0.89 29.92
C ILE A 128 4.03 0.79 29.84
N SER A 129 3.33 1.49 30.74
CA SER A 129 1.88 1.55 30.75
C SER A 129 1.30 2.14 29.45
N LYS A 130 1.94 3.17 28.88
CA LYS A 130 1.55 3.77 27.59
C LYS A 130 1.82 2.83 26.41
N TYR A 131 2.91 2.07 26.46
CA TYR A 131 3.20 1.02 25.48
C TYR A 131 2.12 -0.07 25.49
N GLU A 132 1.79 -0.62 26.67
CA GLU A 132 0.78 -1.68 26.80
C GLU A 132 -0.64 -1.26 26.40
N ARG A 133 -0.95 0.03 26.50
CA ARG A 133 -2.25 0.59 26.04
C ARG A 133 -2.26 0.99 24.58
N GLY A 134 -1.16 0.84 23.85
CA GLY A 134 -1.01 1.32 22.48
C GLY A 134 -1.16 2.85 22.36
N GLN A 135 -0.85 3.61 23.41
CA GLN A 135 -0.87 5.08 23.39
C GLN A 135 0.44 5.65 22.84
N ARG A 136 1.51 4.85 22.82
CA ARG A 136 2.83 5.21 22.33
C ARG A 136 3.46 4.01 21.62
N ASP A 137 4.16 4.26 20.52
CA ASP A 137 4.96 3.24 19.84
C ASP A 137 6.15 2.81 20.72
N ILE A 138 6.49 1.53 20.64
CA ILE A 138 7.65 0.96 21.29
C ILE A 138 8.81 0.98 20.29
N PRO A 139 9.91 1.71 20.55
CA PRO A 139 11.08 1.65 19.68
C PRO A 139 11.61 0.22 19.59
N LEU A 140 12.01 -0.23 18.40
CA LEU A 140 12.47 -1.61 18.18
C LEU A 140 13.56 -2.05 19.18
N PRO A 141 14.61 -1.26 19.48
CA PRO A 141 15.61 -1.66 20.47
C PRO A 141 15.05 -1.82 21.89
N GLU A 142 14.05 -1.01 22.26
CA GLU A 142 13.36 -1.15 23.55
C GLU A 142 12.49 -2.42 23.55
N LEU A 143 11.88 -2.77 22.42
CA LEU A 143 11.09 -3.99 22.27
C LEU A 143 11.96 -5.25 22.31
N GLU A 144 13.14 -5.24 21.68
CA GLU A 144 14.14 -6.30 21.75
C GLU A 144 14.63 -6.52 23.18
N ALA A 145 15.02 -5.44 23.86
CA ALA A 145 15.45 -5.52 25.26
C ALA A 145 14.33 -6.03 26.18
N LEU A 146 13.07 -5.66 25.93
CA LEU A 146 11.92 -6.21 26.66
C LEU A 146 11.66 -7.67 26.32
N ALA A 147 11.81 -8.09 25.06
CA ALA A 147 11.64 -9.47 24.65
C ALA A 147 12.66 -10.37 25.34
N ASP A 148 13.93 -9.99 25.31
CA ASP A 148 15.03 -10.66 26.01
C ASP A 148 14.77 -10.69 27.53
N PHE A 149 14.38 -9.56 28.11
CA PHE A 149 14.07 -9.50 29.53
C PHE A 149 12.88 -10.40 29.90
N LEU A 150 11.85 -10.47 29.07
CA LEU A 150 10.65 -11.27 29.32
C LEU A 150 10.79 -12.73 28.91
N ASP A 151 11.94 -13.14 28.39
CA ASP A 151 12.24 -14.49 27.91
C ASP A 151 11.26 -14.94 26.80
N VAL A 152 10.96 -14.03 25.87
CA VAL A 152 10.17 -14.32 24.67
C VAL A 152 10.97 -13.94 23.42
N PRO A 153 10.90 -14.73 22.33
CA PRO A 153 11.59 -14.37 21.10
C PRO A 153 10.95 -13.13 20.48
N ILE A 154 11.75 -12.27 19.84
CA ILE A 154 11.23 -11.05 19.16
C ILE A 154 10.14 -11.37 18.13
N THR A 155 10.18 -12.57 17.55
CA THR A 155 9.17 -13.09 16.61
C THR A 155 7.77 -13.21 17.22
N HIS A 156 7.64 -13.27 18.54
CA HIS A 156 6.35 -13.21 19.24
C HIS A 156 5.55 -11.94 18.88
N PHE A 157 6.23 -10.82 18.62
CA PHE A 157 5.62 -9.55 18.23
C PHE A 157 5.48 -9.37 16.72
N LEU A 158 5.96 -10.33 15.92
CA LEU A 158 6.01 -10.27 14.45
C LEU A 158 4.90 -11.07 13.76
N ASP A 159 4.04 -11.78 14.51
CA ASP A 159 3.07 -12.72 13.94
C ASP A 159 2.35 -12.16 12.69
N GLU A 160 2.58 -12.85 11.56
CA GLU A 160 2.11 -12.49 10.23
C GLU A 160 0.58 -12.58 10.12
N GLN A 161 -0.07 -13.43 10.93
CA GLN A 161 -1.53 -13.62 10.88
C GLN A 161 -2.30 -12.42 11.45
N THR A 162 -1.65 -11.62 12.31
CA THR A 162 -2.24 -10.44 12.97
C THR A 162 -1.71 -9.13 12.39
N THR A 163 -0.86 -9.19 11.36
CA THR A 163 -0.34 -8.02 10.67
C THR A 163 -1.35 -7.62 9.58
N PRO A 164 -2.01 -6.45 9.67
CA PRO A 164 -2.98 -6.02 8.66
C PRO A 164 -2.38 -5.96 7.24
N LEU A 165 -1.07 -5.67 7.16
CA LEU A 165 -0.29 -5.65 5.91
C LEU A 165 -0.11 -7.04 5.26
N SER A 166 -0.24 -8.14 6.01
CA SER A 166 -0.10 -9.50 5.46
C SER A 166 -1.33 -9.96 4.68
N ARG A 167 -2.52 -9.42 5.00
CA ARG A 167 -3.75 -9.69 4.23
C ARG A 167 -3.77 -8.94 2.89
N GLU A 168 -2.96 -7.90 2.76
CA GLU A 168 -2.92 -7.00 1.61
C GLU A 168 -1.48 -6.76 1.12
N ALA A 169 -0.63 -7.78 1.17
CA ALA A 169 0.64 -7.70 0.45
C ALA A 169 0.31 -7.38 -1.02
N PRO A 170 0.71 -6.21 -1.53
CA PRO A 170 0.21 -5.70 -2.79
C PRO A 170 0.65 -6.63 -3.92
N LYS A 171 -0.15 -6.61 -5.00
CA LYS A 171 -0.13 -7.36 -6.27
C LYS A 171 1.23 -7.48 -7.01
N GLY A 172 2.37 -7.17 -6.39
CA GLY A 172 3.72 -7.32 -6.96
C GLY A 172 4.11 -8.78 -7.21
N ARG A 173 3.84 -9.69 -6.26
CA ARG A 173 4.07 -11.14 -6.47
C ARG A 173 3.27 -11.67 -7.64
N SER A 174 2.01 -11.25 -7.81
CA SER A 174 1.18 -11.75 -8.93
C SER A 174 1.67 -11.32 -10.31
N VAL A 175 2.30 -10.15 -10.46
CA VAL A 175 2.80 -9.69 -11.76
C VAL A 175 4.14 -10.33 -12.10
N GLU A 176 5.04 -10.45 -11.11
CA GLU A 176 6.33 -11.12 -11.28
C GLU A 176 6.14 -12.61 -11.61
N THR A 177 5.27 -13.31 -10.87
CA THR A 177 4.97 -14.72 -11.13
C THR A 177 4.20 -14.94 -12.44
N PHE A 178 3.37 -13.98 -12.87
CA PHE A 178 2.74 -14.05 -14.20
C PHE A 178 3.76 -13.86 -15.34
N ALA A 179 4.80 -13.05 -15.10
CA ALA A 179 5.89 -12.85 -16.05
C ALA A 179 6.84 -14.06 -16.16
N GLU A 180 6.82 -14.97 -15.19
CA GLU A 180 7.54 -16.26 -15.23
C GLU A 180 6.84 -17.33 -16.08
N LEU A 181 5.56 -17.13 -16.41
CA LEU A 181 4.84 -18.06 -17.29
C LEU A 181 5.44 -18.06 -18.70
N PRO A 182 5.52 -19.24 -19.34
CA PRO A 182 5.89 -19.34 -20.75
C PRO A 182 5.07 -18.39 -21.65
N PRO A 183 5.67 -17.82 -22.72
CA PRO A 183 5.01 -16.80 -23.54
C PRO A 183 3.67 -17.27 -24.13
N ASP A 184 3.61 -18.52 -24.60
CA ASP A 184 2.42 -19.17 -25.15
C ASP A 184 1.29 -19.32 -24.11
N VAL A 185 1.64 -19.69 -22.87
CA VAL A 185 0.69 -19.77 -21.76
C VAL A 185 0.15 -18.38 -21.40
N ARG A 186 1.01 -17.37 -21.42
CA ARG A 186 0.62 -15.99 -21.15
C ARG A 186 -0.37 -15.47 -22.19
N ASP A 187 -0.06 -15.67 -23.47
CA ASP A 187 -0.93 -15.28 -24.59
C ASP A 187 -2.27 -16.02 -24.52
N PHE A 188 -2.25 -17.30 -24.15
CA PHE A 188 -3.45 -18.10 -23.98
C PHE A 188 -4.34 -17.58 -22.83
N VAL A 189 -3.75 -17.27 -21.67
CA VAL A 189 -4.48 -16.78 -20.49
C VAL A 189 -4.99 -15.35 -20.67
N SER A 190 -4.26 -14.50 -21.40
CA SER A 190 -4.66 -13.12 -21.67
C SER A 190 -5.81 -12.97 -22.67
N ASN A 191 -6.20 -14.04 -23.36
CA ASN A 191 -7.31 -14.01 -24.32
C ASN A 191 -8.66 -14.35 -23.66
N PRO A 192 -9.65 -13.43 -23.63
CA PRO A 192 -10.92 -13.65 -22.96
C PRO A 192 -11.77 -14.80 -23.55
N THR A 193 -11.60 -15.18 -24.82
CA THR A 193 -12.30 -16.36 -25.38
C THR A 193 -11.80 -17.68 -24.79
N ASN A 194 -10.63 -17.70 -24.15
CA ASN A 194 -10.08 -18.90 -23.52
C ASN A 194 -10.57 -19.13 -22.09
N ALA A 195 -11.41 -18.23 -21.54
CA ALA A 195 -11.87 -18.28 -20.16
C ALA A 195 -12.48 -19.64 -19.77
N LEU A 196 -13.23 -20.28 -20.68
CA LEU A 196 -13.84 -21.59 -20.42
C LEU A 196 -12.80 -22.70 -20.20
N TYR A 197 -11.72 -22.72 -20.98
CA TYR A 197 -10.65 -23.72 -20.85
C TYR A 197 -9.90 -23.54 -19.52
N ILE A 198 -9.66 -22.30 -19.11
CA ILE A 198 -9.01 -21.97 -17.84
C ILE A 198 -9.89 -22.43 -16.67
N GLN A 199 -11.19 -22.14 -16.71
CA GLN A 199 -12.13 -22.57 -15.67
C GLN A 199 -12.20 -24.09 -15.53
N ILE A 200 -12.16 -24.83 -16.64
CA ILE A 200 -12.13 -26.29 -16.62
C ILE A 200 -10.84 -26.79 -15.97
N ALA A 201 -9.68 -26.27 -16.37
CA ALA A 201 -8.39 -26.63 -15.79
C ALA A 201 -8.34 -26.36 -14.28
N MET A 202 -8.89 -25.22 -13.83
CA MET A 202 -9.02 -24.90 -12.41
C MET A 202 -9.86 -25.93 -11.65
N LYS A 203 -11.04 -26.31 -12.19
CA LYS A 203 -11.90 -27.34 -11.58
C LYS A 203 -11.23 -28.70 -11.51
N LEU A 204 -10.48 -29.08 -12.54
CA LEU A 204 -9.74 -30.34 -12.56
C LEU A 204 -8.64 -30.37 -11.50
N SER A 205 -7.91 -29.26 -11.33
CA SER A 205 -6.85 -29.17 -10.31
C SER A 205 -7.37 -29.35 -8.88
N THR A 206 -8.61 -28.93 -8.60
CA THR A 206 -9.25 -29.10 -7.30
C THR A 206 -9.78 -30.52 -7.05
N LEU A 207 -9.93 -31.33 -8.09
CA LEU A 207 -10.41 -32.71 -8.00
C LEU A 207 -9.27 -33.72 -7.82
N SER A 208 -8.05 -33.36 -8.21
CA SER A 208 -6.88 -34.24 -8.17
C SER A 208 -6.21 -34.41 -6.79
N VAL A 209 -6.93 -34.16 -5.69
CA VAL A 209 -6.37 -34.26 -4.31
C VAL A 209 -6.78 -35.54 -3.57
N ASP A 210 -7.60 -36.41 -4.17
CA ASP A 210 -7.95 -37.72 -3.60
C ASP A 210 -7.31 -38.86 -4.41
N VAL A 211 -6.02 -39.15 -4.17
CA VAL A 211 -5.38 -40.44 -4.50
C VAL A 211 -4.46 -40.86 -3.36
#